data_AF-A0A1I6DWK0-F1
#
_entry.id   AF-A0A1I6DWK0-F1
#
_cell.length_a   1.000
_cell.length_b   1.000
_cell.length_c   1.000
_cell.angle_alpha   90.00
_cell.angle_beta   90.00
_cell.angle_gamma   90.00
#
_symmetry.space_group_name_H-M   'P 1'
#
loop_
_entity.id
_entity.type
_entity.pdbx_description
1 polymer ?
#
loop_
_entity_poly.entity_id
_entity_poly.type
_entity_poly.pdbx_seq_one_letter_code
_entity_poly.pdbx_strand_id
1 'polypeptide(L)'
;MKKLLAILAALAAFFMCTGLAGAREPDFKLGNEVLMTKYHYLIEGKRVGLITNQSGVNSKGQSTIEVLANDKTVNLVALYGPEHGIDGTARAGAYVESYTHPDLGIPVYSLYGATRMPTEEMLRNVDVLVFDVQDIGARSYTYKSTLNYCMIAAQKYNKTIVVLDRPNPVGGEIVEGPVLEDRFQSFVGIDNLPMAHGMTTGELARFFNRKIGADLKVVPMEGYTRDMIFEDTGLKWVQTSPNIPDLASVRGYMATGLGEGTGIFQADKFKWIGGKGIDANRFAAMLNGAGLPGVAFIPEQRGETGGVRLQIEDPRTFNPAKTGIYALTYAHSLTNFQVPKSGDKVVMFDKIMGTDKIGQYLEQGLTPQQIEARYAADLERFKEERKKYLIYGYKPEQREPGDNETEQDTGLPGQWQRGQITVLVDGRALNFDAAPYIDEHNRTMVPLRAIGEALGAQVHWDPAARTVTYAKQGYKVVFTIDISRAFVNGEQKYMDTSPVIKNNRTMVPLRYVSEFLGAVVDWDPSSRTVTVNQ
;
A
#
# COMPACT_ATOMS: atom_id res chain seq x y z
N MET A 1 -57.76 -20.04 37.36
CA MET A 1 -57.91 -19.31 36.07
C MET A 1 -57.62 -17.80 36.11
N LYS A 2 -57.34 -17.16 37.26
CA LYS A 2 -56.92 -15.73 37.31
C LYS A 2 -55.41 -15.49 37.49
N LYS A 3 -54.60 -16.55 37.61
CA LYS A 3 -53.12 -16.45 37.70
C LYS A 3 -52.37 -16.90 36.43
N LEU A 4 -53.08 -17.34 35.39
CA LEU A 4 -52.46 -17.79 34.13
C LEU A 4 -52.46 -16.71 33.03
N LEU A 5 -53.30 -15.68 33.13
CA LEU A 5 -53.33 -14.56 32.17
C LEU A 5 -52.30 -13.45 32.46
N ALA A 6 -51.75 -13.37 33.68
CA ALA A 6 -50.76 -12.33 34.02
C ALA A 6 -49.34 -12.67 33.52
N ILE A 7 -49.04 -13.94 33.25
CA ILE A 7 -47.72 -14.38 32.77
C ILE A 7 -47.65 -14.31 31.23
N LEU A 8 -48.78 -14.43 30.53
CA LEU A 8 -48.84 -14.29 29.07
C LEU A 8 -48.79 -12.83 28.58
N ALA A 9 -49.14 -11.86 29.42
CA ALA A 9 -48.98 -10.43 29.09
C ALA A 9 -47.54 -9.91 29.34
N ALA A 10 -46.77 -10.56 30.20
CA ALA A 10 -45.36 -10.20 30.45
C ALA A 10 -44.38 -10.84 29.44
N LEU A 11 -44.79 -11.90 28.74
CA LEU A 11 -44.00 -12.54 27.68
C LEU A 11 -44.24 -11.93 26.28
N ALA A 12 -45.29 -11.12 26.11
CA ALA A 12 -45.57 -10.40 24.86
C ALA A 12 -44.94 -8.99 24.80
N ALA A 13 -44.37 -8.50 25.92
CA ALA A 13 -43.74 -7.17 26.00
C ALA A 13 -42.20 -7.20 25.89
N PHE A 14 -41.59 -8.37 25.68
CA PHE A 14 -40.14 -8.52 25.44
C PHE A 14 -39.80 -8.80 23.97
N PHE A 15 -40.78 -8.61 23.07
CA PHE A 15 -40.65 -8.76 21.62
C PHE A 15 -40.96 -7.44 20.92
N MET A 16 -40.26 -6.36 21.28
CA MET A 16 -40.21 -5.15 20.45
C MET A 16 -38.92 -4.40 20.79
N CYS A 17 -38.18 -4.01 19.76
CA CYS A 17 -36.87 -3.34 19.78
C CYS A 17 -35.63 -4.20 20.02
N THR A 18 -35.51 -5.32 19.30
CA THR A 18 -34.23 -5.55 18.61
C THR A 18 -34.33 -4.90 17.25
N GLY A 19 -33.95 -3.61 17.17
CA GLY A 19 -33.56 -3.06 15.89
C GLY A 19 -32.42 -3.94 15.39
N LEU A 20 -32.70 -4.79 14.41
CA LEU A 20 -31.67 -5.26 13.50
C LEU A 20 -31.11 -3.99 12.87
N ALA A 21 -30.08 -3.43 13.49
CA ALA A 21 -29.12 -2.62 12.78
C ALA A 21 -28.58 -3.57 11.71
N GLY A 22 -29.22 -3.55 10.53
CA GLY A 22 -28.68 -4.21 9.37
C GLY A 22 -27.24 -3.75 9.30
N ALA A 23 -26.30 -4.70 9.34
CA ALA A 23 -24.90 -4.40 9.11
C ALA A 23 -24.87 -3.58 7.84
N ARG A 24 -24.57 -2.28 7.96
CA ARG A 24 -24.53 -1.36 6.83
C ARG A 24 -23.53 -2.01 5.89
N GLU A 25 -23.97 -2.41 4.70
CA GLU A 25 -23.05 -2.97 3.70
C GLU A 25 -21.86 -2.00 3.62
N PRO A 26 -20.61 -2.50 3.60
CA PRO A 26 -19.46 -1.64 3.46
C PRO A 26 -19.72 -0.68 2.30
N ASP A 27 -19.50 0.63 2.50
CA ASP A 27 -19.63 1.65 1.45
C ASP A 27 -18.43 1.57 0.50
N PHE A 28 -18.14 0.36 0.01
CA PHE A 28 -17.03 0.00 -0.83
C PHE A 28 -17.54 -0.67 -2.10
N LYS A 29 -17.07 -0.21 -3.26
CA LYS A 29 -17.40 -0.83 -4.56
C LYS A 29 -16.15 -0.99 -5.40
N LEU A 30 -16.04 -2.15 -6.04
CA LEU A 30 -14.97 -2.44 -6.99
C LEU A 30 -15.17 -1.65 -8.29
N GLY A 31 -14.08 -1.47 -9.04
CA GLY A 31 -14.13 -0.83 -10.36
C GLY A 31 -15.10 -1.52 -11.32
N ASN A 32 -15.29 -2.83 -11.22
CA ASN A 32 -16.27 -3.56 -12.04
C ASN A 32 -17.73 -3.30 -11.66
N GLU A 33 -18.03 -2.92 -10.41
CA GLU A 33 -19.37 -2.51 -9.98
C GLU A 33 -19.64 -1.05 -10.35
N VAL A 34 -18.62 -0.20 -10.20
CA VAL A 34 -18.65 1.21 -10.59
C VAL A 34 -18.77 1.33 -12.12
N LEU A 35 -18.19 0.41 -12.88
CA LEU A 35 -18.36 0.31 -14.33
C LEU A 35 -19.83 0.16 -14.70
N MET A 36 -20.52 -0.82 -14.11
CA MET A 36 -21.91 -1.12 -14.47
C MET A 36 -22.92 -0.06 -14.02
N THR A 37 -22.50 0.92 -13.21
CA THR A 37 -23.39 1.95 -12.66
C THR A 37 -23.06 3.34 -13.19
N LYS A 38 -21.83 3.84 -13.01
CA LYS A 38 -21.45 5.23 -13.33
C LYS A 38 -20.67 5.36 -14.64
N TYR A 39 -20.01 4.29 -15.09
CA TYR A 39 -19.09 4.32 -16.24
C TYR A 39 -19.51 3.39 -17.38
N HIS A 40 -20.78 2.97 -17.41
CA HIS A 40 -21.28 1.98 -18.37
C HIS A 40 -21.14 2.46 -19.82
N TYR A 41 -21.24 3.77 -20.05
CA TYR A 41 -20.95 4.44 -21.32
C TYR A 41 -19.56 4.13 -21.92
N LEU A 42 -18.61 3.63 -21.11
CA LEU A 42 -17.30 3.21 -21.61
C LEU A 42 -17.37 1.91 -22.43
N ILE A 43 -18.40 1.08 -22.25
CA ILE A 43 -18.55 -0.24 -22.88
C ILE A 43 -19.86 -0.41 -23.67
N GLU A 44 -20.87 0.43 -23.41
CA GLU A 44 -22.17 0.38 -24.09
C GLU A 44 -22.03 0.46 -25.62
N GLY A 45 -22.63 -0.49 -26.33
CA GLY A 45 -22.62 -0.59 -27.79
C GLY A 45 -21.27 -0.97 -28.41
N LYS A 46 -20.25 -1.29 -27.62
CA LYS A 46 -18.89 -1.59 -28.10
C LYS A 46 -18.61 -3.08 -28.13
N ARG A 47 -17.67 -3.48 -29.00
CA ARG A 47 -17.06 -4.82 -28.98
C ARG A 47 -15.99 -4.87 -27.89
N VAL A 48 -16.29 -5.53 -26.79
CA VAL A 48 -15.46 -5.61 -25.60
C VAL A 48 -14.55 -6.84 -25.66
N GLY A 49 -13.25 -6.60 -25.49
CA GLY A 49 -12.28 -7.64 -25.18
C GLY A 49 -11.93 -7.60 -23.68
N LEU A 50 -12.16 -8.68 -22.94
CA LEU A 50 -11.96 -8.71 -21.49
C LEU A 50 -10.67 -9.47 -21.12
N ILE A 51 -9.71 -8.76 -20.53
CA ILE A 51 -8.55 -9.34 -19.86
C ILE A 51 -8.94 -9.63 -18.41
N THR A 52 -9.05 -10.91 -18.06
CA THR A 52 -9.53 -11.33 -16.74
C THR A 52 -9.00 -12.71 -16.35
N ASN A 53 -9.28 -13.11 -15.12
CA ASN A 53 -9.16 -14.47 -14.63
C ASN A 53 -10.20 -14.73 -13.54
N GLN A 54 -10.06 -15.82 -12.78
CA GLN A 54 -10.98 -16.23 -11.72
C GLN A 54 -11.16 -15.19 -10.61
N SER A 55 -10.21 -14.27 -10.46
CA SER A 55 -10.33 -13.17 -9.48
C SER A 55 -11.19 -12.00 -9.96
N GLY A 56 -11.52 -11.97 -11.25
CA GLY A 56 -12.40 -11.00 -11.89
C GLY A 56 -13.86 -11.21 -11.50
N VAL A 57 -14.18 -11.02 -10.21
CA VAL A 57 -15.53 -11.10 -9.66
C VAL A 57 -15.94 -9.80 -8.95
N ASN A 58 -17.24 -9.55 -8.82
CA ASN A 58 -17.78 -8.43 -8.03
C ASN A 58 -17.87 -8.78 -6.52
N SER A 59 -18.38 -7.85 -5.70
CA SER A 59 -18.55 -8.06 -4.24
C SER A 59 -19.44 -9.25 -3.88
N LYS A 60 -20.33 -9.66 -4.80
CA LYS A 60 -21.23 -10.81 -4.68
C LYS A 60 -20.61 -12.11 -5.19
N GLY A 61 -19.38 -12.09 -5.70
CA GLY A 61 -18.71 -13.25 -6.27
C GLY A 61 -19.15 -13.61 -7.69
N GLN A 62 -19.89 -12.75 -8.38
CA GLN A 62 -20.30 -12.97 -9.77
C GLN A 62 -19.15 -12.60 -10.72
N SER A 63 -18.90 -13.44 -11.72
CA SER A 63 -17.82 -13.24 -12.69
C SER A 63 -18.08 -12.03 -13.58
N THR A 64 -17.04 -11.22 -13.83
CA THR A 64 -17.09 -10.12 -14.79
C THR A 64 -17.38 -10.64 -16.21
N ILE A 65 -16.98 -11.87 -16.54
CA ILE A 65 -17.35 -12.52 -17.81
C ILE A 65 -18.88 -12.66 -17.89
N GLU A 66 -19.50 -13.22 -16.85
CA GLU A 66 -20.96 -13.43 -16.80
C GLU A 66 -21.73 -12.12 -16.75
N VAL A 67 -21.25 -11.13 -15.99
CA VAL A 67 -21.89 -9.82 -15.88
C VAL A 67 -21.92 -9.13 -17.24
N LEU A 68 -20.81 -9.13 -17.99
CA LEU A 68 -20.75 -8.51 -19.31
C LEU A 68 -21.50 -9.32 -20.38
N ALA A 69 -21.45 -10.65 -20.33
CA ALA A 69 -22.16 -11.51 -21.28
C ALA A 69 -23.69 -11.41 -21.14
N ASN A 70 -24.20 -11.13 -19.93
CA ASN A 70 -25.63 -10.98 -19.67
C ASN A 70 -26.15 -9.56 -19.92
N ASP A 71 -25.28 -8.58 -20.12
CA ASP A 71 -25.68 -7.22 -20.47
C ASP A 71 -25.97 -7.10 -21.98
N LYS A 72 -27.25 -6.95 -22.32
CA LYS A 72 -27.72 -6.86 -23.72
C LYS A 72 -27.22 -5.64 -24.49
N THR A 73 -26.67 -4.65 -23.79
CA THR A 73 -26.12 -3.44 -24.40
C THR A 73 -24.63 -3.56 -24.70
N VAL A 74 -23.98 -4.64 -24.24
CA VAL A 74 -22.55 -4.88 -24.39
C VAL A 74 -22.33 -6.06 -25.33
N ASN A 75 -21.35 -5.94 -26.24
CA ASN A 75 -20.96 -7.05 -27.11
C ASN A 75 -19.61 -7.61 -26.66
N LEU A 76 -19.61 -8.62 -25.78
CA LEU A 76 -18.40 -9.31 -25.36
C LEU A 76 -17.91 -10.25 -26.48
N VAL A 77 -16.75 -9.95 -27.08
CA VAL A 77 -16.28 -10.65 -28.30
C VAL A 77 -15.02 -11.47 -28.12
N ALA A 78 -14.26 -11.26 -27.04
CA ALA A 78 -13.02 -12.00 -26.79
C ALA A 78 -12.63 -11.96 -25.30
N LEU A 79 -11.98 -13.02 -24.84
CA LEU A 79 -11.36 -13.11 -23.52
C LEU A 79 -9.84 -13.24 -23.66
N TYR A 80 -9.11 -12.72 -22.68
CA TYR A 80 -7.65 -12.80 -22.63
C TYR A 80 -7.21 -13.26 -21.24
N GLY A 81 -6.68 -14.48 -21.15
CA GLY A 81 -6.19 -15.05 -19.91
C GLY A 81 -4.71 -14.71 -19.67
N PRO A 82 -4.33 -14.20 -18.49
CA PRO A 82 -2.92 -13.97 -18.12
C PRO A 82 -2.23 -15.31 -17.76
N GLU A 83 -1.12 -15.23 -17.02
CA GLU A 83 -0.54 -16.41 -16.36
C GLU A 83 -1.61 -17.14 -15.52
N HIS A 84 -1.61 -18.48 -15.59
CA HIS A 84 -2.62 -19.39 -15.00
C HIS A 84 -3.95 -19.53 -15.77
N GLY A 85 -4.15 -18.79 -16.86
CA GLY A 85 -5.37 -18.83 -17.67
C GLY A 85 -6.55 -18.12 -17.01
N ILE A 86 -7.74 -18.20 -17.63
CA ILE A 86 -8.93 -17.51 -17.11
C ILE A 86 -9.51 -18.18 -15.84
N ASP A 87 -9.25 -19.48 -15.62
CA ASP A 87 -9.74 -20.21 -14.45
C ASP A 87 -8.71 -20.25 -13.29
N GLY A 88 -7.48 -19.80 -13.52
CA GLY A 88 -6.43 -19.75 -12.50
C GLY A 88 -5.88 -21.10 -12.03
N THR A 89 -6.22 -22.19 -12.71
CA THR A 89 -5.90 -23.56 -12.28
C THR A 89 -4.57 -24.06 -12.83
N ALA A 90 -4.04 -23.45 -13.89
CA ALA A 90 -2.77 -23.87 -14.48
C ALA A 90 -1.59 -23.58 -13.55
N ARG A 91 -0.57 -24.45 -13.55
CA ARG A 91 0.62 -24.31 -12.70
C ARG A 91 1.44 -23.07 -13.10
N ALA A 92 2.22 -22.52 -12.16
CA ALA A 92 3.15 -21.43 -12.46
C ALA A 92 4.14 -21.86 -13.55
N GLY A 93 4.36 -20.98 -14.54
CA GLY A 93 5.20 -21.31 -15.70
C GLY A 93 4.54 -22.22 -16.75
N ALA A 94 3.35 -22.78 -16.51
CA ALA A 94 2.67 -23.62 -17.50
C ALA A 94 2.02 -22.78 -18.60
N TYR A 95 2.12 -23.27 -19.84
CA TYR A 95 1.43 -22.69 -20.98
C TYR A 95 -0.01 -23.20 -21.04
N VAL A 96 -0.95 -22.28 -21.28
CA VAL A 96 -2.36 -22.57 -21.58
C VAL A 96 -2.58 -22.18 -23.03
N GLU A 97 -3.14 -23.08 -23.84
CA GLU A 97 -3.45 -22.80 -25.25
C GLU A 97 -4.66 -21.89 -25.40
N SER A 98 -4.77 -21.21 -26.55
CA SER A 98 -5.97 -20.44 -26.89
C SER A 98 -7.08 -21.40 -27.35
N TYR A 99 -8.33 -21.09 -27.02
CA TYR A 99 -9.49 -21.96 -27.30
C TYR A 99 -10.76 -21.14 -27.53
N THR A 100 -11.86 -21.80 -27.88
CA THR A 100 -13.18 -21.17 -27.96
C THR A 100 -13.93 -21.42 -26.66
N HIS A 101 -14.46 -20.36 -26.04
CA HIS A 101 -15.24 -20.48 -24.81
C HIS A 101 -16.45 -21.39 -25.05
N PRO A 102 -16.66 -22.46 -24.26
CA PRO A 102 -17.65 -23.48 -24.55
C PRO A 102 -19.08 -22.92 -24.58
N ASP A 103 -19.42 -22.04 -23.63
CA ASP A 103 -20.79 -21.51 -23.51
C ASP A 103 -21.05 -20.26 -24.36
N LEU A 104 -20.03 -19.40 -24.52
CA LEU A 104 -20.16 -18.10 -25.19
C LEU A 104 -19.80 -18.14 -26.68
N GLY A 105 -19.08 -19.17 -27.13
CA GLY A 105 -18.65 -19.29 -28.52
C GLY A 105 -17.61 -18.25 -28.98
N ILE A 106 -17.05 -17.46 -28.06
CA ILE A 106 -16.05 -16.42 -28.33
C ILE A 106 -14.61 -16.93 -28.11
N PRO A 107 -13.59 -16.37 -28.78
CA PRO A 107 -12.20 -16.75 -28.55
C PRO A 107 -11.72 -16.40 -27.14
N VAL A 108 -10.92 -17.29 -26.56
CA VAL A 108 -10.12 -17.10 -25.35
C VAL A 108 -8.65 -17.18 -25.74
N TYR A 109 -7.95 -16.05 -25.65
CA TYR A 109 -6.53 -15.95 -25.98
C TYR A 109 -5.66 -16.08 -24.74
N SER A 110 -4.58 -16.85 -24.85
CA SER A 110 -3.55 -16.94 -23.81
C SER A 110 -2.53 -15.81 -23.98
N LEU A 111 -2.35 -15.01 -22.93
CA LEU A 111 -1.32 -13.98 -22.83
C LEU A 111 -0.12 -14.45 -22.01
N TYR A 112 0.23 -15.73 -22.14
CA TYR A 112 1.39 -16.35 -21.49
C TYR A 112 2.19 -17.21 -22.47
N GLY A 113 3.43 -17.56 -22.11
CA GLY A 113 4.33 -18.31 -22.99
C GLY A 113 4.83 -17.48 -24.18
N ALA A 114 4.57 -17.96 -25.40
CA ALA A 114 5.07 -17.33 -26.63
C ALA A 114 4.43 -15.97 -26.93
N THR A 115 3.20 -15.75 -26.46
CA THR A 115 2.45 -14.51 -26.70
C THR A 115 2.06 -13.91 -25.37
N ARG A 116 2.79 -12.88 -24.92
CA ARG A 116 2.48 -12.15 -23.66
C ARG A 116 1.80 -10.80 -23.91
N MET A 117 1.85 -10.33 -25.14
CA MET A 117 1.27 -9.08 -25.60
C MET A 117 0.23 -9.42 -26.68
N PRO A 118 -1.01 -8.90 -26.61
CA PRO A 118 -1.99 -9.12 -27.66
C PRO A 118 -1.46 -8.70 -29.04
N THR A 119 -1.71 -9.53 -30.05
CA THR A 119 -1.36 -9.21 -31.43
C THR A 119 -2.46 -8.38 -32.10
N GLU A 120 -2.16 -7.79 -33.26
CA GLU A 120 -3.17 -7.09 -34.06
C GLU A 120 -4.38 -7.97 -34.38
N GLU A 121 -4.13 -9.24 -34.74
CA GLU A 121 -5.18 -10.19 -35.08
C GLU A 121 -6.11 -10.45 -33.89
N MET A 122 -5.53 -10.63 -32.70
CA MET A 122 -6.31 -10.82 -31.47
C MET A 122 -7.18 -9.61 -31.13
N LEU A 123 -6.84 -8.40 -31.62
CA LEU A 123 -7.52 -7.14 -31.32
C LEU A 123 -8.35 -6.60 -32.49
N ARG A 124 -8.35 -7.26 -33.66
CA ARG A 124 -8.99 -6.79 -34.89
C ARG A 124 -10.47 -6.50 -34.68
N ASN A 125 -11.15 -7.35 -33.92
CA ASN A 125 -12.59 -7.26 -33.65
C ASN A 125 -12.94 -6.61 -32.31
N VAL A 126 -11.98 -5.99 -31.62
CA VAL A 126 -12.18 -5.33 -30.33
C VAL A 126 -12.14 -3.81 -30.51
N ASP A 127 -13.09 -3.09 -29.90
CA ASP A 127 -13.11 -1.63 -29.84
C ASP A 127 -12.48 -1.14 -28.53
N VAL A 128 -12.81 -1.81 -27.43
CA VAL A 128 -12.33 -1.49 -26.08
C VAL A 128 -11.81 -2.74 -25.37
N LEU A 129 -10.60 -2.63 -24.82
CA LEU A 129 -10.05 -3.63 -23.91
C LEU A 129 -10.43 -3.27 -22.48
N VAL A 130 -10.97 -4.23 -21.72
CA VAL A 130 -11.30 -4.07 -20.30
C VAL A 130 -10.37 -4.97 -19.50
N PHE A 131 -9.66 -4.41 -18.52
CA PHE A 131 -8.78 -5.16 -17.61
C PHE A 131 -9.40 -5.27 -16.24
N ASP A 132 -9.61 -6.51 -15.77
CA ASP A 132 -10.20 -6.80 -14.46
C ASP A 132 -9.54 -8.02 -13.79
N VAL A 133 -8.44 -7.78 -13.06
CA VAL A 133 -7.66 -8.84 -12.40
C VAL A 133 -7.17 -8.34 -11.04
N GLN A 134 -7.36 -9.14 -9.98
CA GLN A 134 -6.82 -8.87 -8.65
C GLN A 134 -5.32 -9.19 -8.61
N ASP A 135 -4.50 -8.20 -8.27
CA ASP A 135 -3.06 -8.36 -8.02
C ASP A 135 -2.75 -8.57 -6.52
N ILE A 136 -1.47 -8.60 -6.15
CA ILE A 136 -1.01 -8.86 -4.77
C ILE A 136 -0.10 -7.78 -4.16
N GLY A 137 0.12 -6.68 -4.85
CA GLY A 137 0.96 -5.55 -4.42
C GLY A 137 2.46 -5.75 -4.61
N ALA A 138 2.87 -6.75 -5.40
CA ALA A 138 4.27 -7.13 -5.60
C ALA A 138 4.73 -6.95 -7.05
N ARG A 139 5.88 -6.31 -7.26
CA ARG A 139 6.49 -6.10 -8.59
C ARG A 139 6.77 -7.39 -9.35
N SER A 140 7.04 -8.51 -8.70
CA SER A 140 7.30 -9.77 -9.41
C SER A 140 6.03 -10.49 -9.86
N TYR A 141 4.84 -10.11 -9.37
CA TYR A 141 3.59 -10.81 -9.68
C TYR A 141 2.99 -10.42 -11.03
N THR A 142 3.16 -11.25 -12.05
CA THR A 142 3.10 -10.94 -13.50
C THR A 142 1.81 -10.32 -14.08
N TYR A 143 0.71 -10.22 -13.33
CA TYR A 143 -0.54 -9.64 -13.84
C TYR A 143 -0.44 -8.17 -14.25
N LYS A 144 0.27 -7.34 -13.49
CA LYS A 144 0.65 -5.98 -13.90
C LYS A 144 1.54 -5.91 -15.15
N SER A 145 2.27 -6.99 -15.48
CA SER A 145 3.10 -7.07 -16.68
C SER A 145 2.21 -7.36 -17.88
N THR A 146 1.21 -8.21 -17.70
CA THR A 146 0.11 -8.38 -18.67
C THR A 146 -0.63 -7.07 -18.89
N LEU A 147 -0.99 -6.33 -17.83
CA LEU A 147 -1.59 -4.99 -17.97
C LEU A 147 -0.72 -4.07 -18.83
N ASN A 148 0.57 -3.93 -18.50
CA ASN A 148 1.50 -3.09 -19.24
C ASN A 148 1.57 -3.48 -20.73
N TYR A 149 1.68 -4.77 -21.04
CA TYR A 149 1.73 -5.25 -22.42
C TYR A 149 0.41 -5.04 -23.16
N CYS A 150 -0.73 -5.23 -22.49
CA CYS A 150 -2.04 -4.89 -23.05
C CYS A 150 -2.18 -3.39 -23.33
N MET A 151 -1.64 -2.53 -22.47
CA MET A 151 -1.61 -1.08 -22.72
C MET A 151 -0.72 -0.71 -23.91
N ILE A 152 0.46 -1.32 -24.05
CA ILE A 152 1.33 -1.13 -25.23
C ILE A 152 0.61 -1.58 -26.50
N ALA A 153 -0.04 -2.75 -26.48
CA ALA A 153 -0.82 -3.24 -27.62
C ALA A 153 -2.00 -2.30 -27.94
N ALA A 154 -2.73 -1.84 -26.92
CA ALA A 154 -3.84 -0.91 -27.08
C ALA A 154 -3.38 0.40 -27.74
N GLN A 155 -2.26 0.97 -27.27
CA GLN A 155 -1.67 2.16 -27.89
C GLN A 155 -1.26 1.89 -29.34
N LYS A 156 -0.57 0.79 -29.60
CA LYS A 156 -0.07 0.43 -30.94
C LYS A 156 -1.19 0.21 -31.95
N TYR A 157 -2.30 -0.37 -31.52
CA TYR A 157 -3.41 -0.77 -32.39
C TYR A 157 -4.64 0.12 -32.24
N ASN A 158 -4.47 1.34 -31.70
CA ASN A 158 -5.49 2.37 -31.54
C ASN A 158 -6.77 1.86 -30.85
N LYS A 159 -6.60 1.15 -29.73
CA LYS A 159 -7.69 0.67 -28.88
C LYS A 159 -7.76 1.50 -27.60
N THR A 160 -8.96 1.78 -27.13
CA THR A 160 -9.17 2.27 -25.76
C THR A 160 -8.90 1.11 -24.80
N ILE A 161 -8.21 1.38 -23.69
CA ILE A 161 -8.08 0.43 -22.59
C ILE A 161 -8.73 0.99 -21.32
N VAL A 162 -9.66 0.23 -20.77
CA VAL A 162 -10.40 0.52 -19.54
C VAL A 162 -9.89 -0.39 -18.44
N VAL A 163 -9.35 0.17 -17.37
CA VAL A 163 -8.85 -0.58 -16.22
C VAL A 163 -9.85 -0.46 -15.09
N LEU A 164 -10.41 -1.60 -14.66
CA LEU A 164 -11.32 -1.68 -13.53
C LEU A 164 -10.46 -1.81 -12.27
N ASP A 165 -10.46 -0.77 -11.45
CA ASP A 165 -9.53 -0.73 -10.34
C ASP A 165 -9.91 -1.71 -9.22
N ARG A 166 -8.89 -2.22 -8.53
CA ARG A 166 -8.99 -3.20 -7.46
C ARG A 166 -8.05 -2.87 -6.30
N PRO A 167 -8.36 -3.29 -5.05
CA PRO A 167 -7.53 -3.00 -3.89
C PRO A 167 -6.13 -3.57 -4.05
N ASN A 168 -5.12 -2.83 -3.62
CA ASN A 168 -3.83 -3.43 -3.30
C ASN A 168 -3.97 -4.18 -1.96
N PRO A 169 -3.80 -5.51 -1.91
CA PRO A 169 -4.18 -6.27 -0.72
C PRO A 169 -3.23 -6.10 0.47
N VAL A 170 -2.02 -5.58 0.24
CA VAL A 170 -1.09 -5.16 1.30
C VAL A 170 -1.15 -3.65 1.59
N GLY A 171 -2.16 -2.97 1.04
CA GLY A 171 -2.42 -1.55 1.25
C GLY A 171 -1.64 -0.60 0.33
N GLY A 172 -1.99 0.69 0.41
CA GLY A 172 -1.33 1.77 -0.35
C GLY A 172 -0.12 2.38 0.36
N GLU A 173 0.07 2.09 1.64
CA GLU A 173 1.12 2.72 2.46
C GLU A 173 2.49 2.06 2.30
N ILE A 174 2.52 0.73 2.15
CA ILE A 174 3.76 -0.02 2.07
C ILE A 174 4.42 0.22 0.70
N VAL A 175 5.57 0.90 0.73
CA VAL A 175 6.44 1.10 -0.43
C VAL A 175 7.86 0.78 -0.03
N GLU A 176 8.39 -0.31 -0.56
CA GLU A 176 9.58 -0.92 0.01
C GLU A 176 10.38 -1.76 -0.98
N GLY A 177 11.69 -1.83 -0.73
CA GLY A 177 12.65 -2.68 -1.42
C GLY A 177 13.38 -1.98 -2.59
N PRO A 178 14.40 -2.64 -3.16
CA PRO A 178 15.18 -2.12 -4.27
C PRO A 178 14.29 -1.76 -5.46
N VAL A 179 14.50 -0.55 -5.99
CA VAL A 179 13.83 -0.06 -7.20
C VAL A 179 14.46 -0.70 -8.43
N LEU A 180 13.62 -1.14 -9.37
CA LEU A 180 14.07 -1.81 -10.58
C LEU A 180 14.87 -0.85 -11.47
N GLU A 181 16.02 -1.30 -11.95
CA GLU A 181 16.85 -0.59 -12.93
C GLU A 181 16.62 -1.15 -14.35
N ASP A 182 16.74 -0.28 -15.36
CA ASP A 182 16.36 -0.60 -16.75
C ASP A 182 17.03 -1.87 -17.32
N ARG A 183 18.29 -2.13 -16.93
CA ARG A 183 19.02 -3.35 -17.33
C ARG A 183 18.33 -4.65 -16.92
N PHE A 184 17.56 -4.62 -15.83
CA PHE A 184 16.92 -5.80 -15.24
C PHE A 184 15.44 -5.91 -15.60
N GLN A 185 14.91 -5.00 -16.43
CA GLN A 185 13.54 -5.08 -16.91
C GLN A 185 13.26 -6.42 -17.59
N SER A 186 12.14 -7.04 -17.22
CA SER A 186 11.70 -8.32 -17.76
C SER A 186 10.22 -8.54 -17.47
N PHE A 187 9.67 -9.70 -17.82
CA PHE A 187 8.25 -9.98 -17.52
C PHE A 187 7.95 -10.04 -16.01
N VAL A 188 8.94 -10.25 -15.15
CA VAL A 188 8.78 -10.17 -13.67
C VAL A 188 9.08 -8.77 -13.12
N GLY A 189 9.26 -7.76 -13.97
CA GLY A 189 9.48 -6.37 -13.56
C GLY A 189 9.59 -5.47 -14.79
N ILE A 190 8.48 -4.82 -15.17
CA ILE A 190 8.33 -4.14 -16.46
C ILE A 190 8.59 -2.62 -16.43
N ASP A 191 8.88 -2.08 -15.25
CA ASP A 191 9.13 -0.64 -15.04
C ASP A 191 9.88 -0.45 -13.72
N ASN A 192 10.31 0.78 -13.43
CA ASN A 192 11.08 1.18 -12.24
C ASN A 192 10.27 1.16 -10.93
N LEU A 193 9.57 0.06 -10.66
CA LEU A 193 8.87 -0.16 -9.40
C LEU A 193 9.83 -0.70 -8.33
N PRO A 194 9.64 -0.37 -7.04
CA PRO A 194 10.21 -1.11 -5.91
C PRO A 194 9.52 -2.47 -5.77
N MET A 195 9.96 -3.32 -4.84
CA MET A 195 9.35 -4.64 -4.63
C MET A 195 7.88 -4.55 -4.22
N ALA A 196 7.58 -3.77 -3.18
CA ALA A 196 6.23 -3.37 -2.81
C ALA A 196 6.01 -1.95 -3.33
N HIS A 197 5.07 -1.77 -4.27
CA HIS A 197 4.85 -0.48 -4.94
C HIS A 197 3.79 0.39 -4.26
N GLY A 198 2.89 -0.21 -3.45
CA GLY A 198 1.83 0.49 -2.73
C GLY A 198 0.86 1.26 -3.65
N MET A 199 0.58 0.73 -4.84
CA MET A 199 -0.34 1.33 -5.83
C MET A 199 -1.40 0.31 -6.20
N THR A 200 -2.61 0.76 -6.49
CA THR A 200 -3.67 -0.10 -7.07
C THR A 200 -3.39 -0.40 -8.54
N THR A 201 -4.13 -1.33 -9.14
CA THR A 201 -4.01 -1.65 -10.58
C THR A 201 -4.28 -0.41 -11.46
N GLY A 202 -5.27 0.42 -11.10
CA GLY A 202 -5.60 1.67 -11.80
C GLY A 202 -4.50 2.74 -11.65
N GLU A 203 -3.93 2.88 -10.45
CA GLU A 203 -2.79 3.76 -10.22
C GLU A 203 -1.53 3.28 -10.98
N LEU A 204 -1.28 1.97 -11.02
CA LEU A 204 -0.21 1.38 -11.84
C LEU A 204 -0.44 1.61 -13.33
N ALA A 205 -1.68 1.49 -13.82
CA ALA A 205 -2.00 1.83 -15.21
C ALA A 205 -1.64 3.28 -15.51
N ARG A 206 -2.01 4.23 -14.65
CA ARG A 206 -1.62 5.65 -14.82
C ARG A 206 -0.10 5.82 -14.79
N PHE A 207 0.59 5.12 -13.89
CA PHE A 207 2.05 5.15 -13.79
C PHE A 207 2.71 4.64 -15.07
N PHE A 208 2.34 3.47 -15.58
CA PHE A 208 2.88 2.93 -16.84
C PHE A 208 2.55 3.84 -18.03
N ASN A 209 1.37 4.46 -18.03
CA ASN A 209 0.94 5.30 -19.14
C ASN A 209 1.83 6.53 -19.35
N ARG A 210 2.63 6.93 -18.34
CA ARG A 210 3.62 8.02 -18.48
C ARG A 210 4.65 7.77 -19.59
N LYS A 211 4.93 6.49 -19.90
CA LYS A 211 5.85 6.06 -20.97
C LYS A 211 5.10 5.54 -22.20
N ILE A 212 3.89 5.01 -22.04
CA ILE A 212 3.15 4.32 -23.10
C ILE A 212 2.32 5.29 -23.95
N GLY A 213 1.54 6.19 -23.33
CA GLY A 213 0.64 7.10 -24.05
C GLY A 213 -0.58 6.41 -24.69
N ALA A 214 -1.12 5.36 -24.08
CA ALA A 214 -2.37 4.73 -24.49
C ALA A 214 -3.60 5.61 -24.19
N ASP A 215 -4.70 5.41 -24.92
CA ASP A 215 -6.03 5.91 -24.53
C ASP A 215 -6.56 5.13 -23.34
N LEU A 216 -6.04 5.47 -22.16
CA LEU A 216 -6.36 4.86 -20.88
C LEU A 216 -7.59 5.53 -20.25
N LYS A 217 -8.54 4.71 -19.81
CA LYS A 217 -9.59 5.07 -18.85
C LYS A 217 -9.42 4.20 -17.61
N VAL A 218 -9.46 4.80 -16.43
CA VAL A 218 -9.49 4.06 -15.16
C VAL A 218 -10.86 4.24 -14.54
N VAL A 219 -11.51 3.14 -14.17
CA VAL A 219 -12.73 3.14 -13.38
C VAL A 219 -12.34 2.95 -11.92
N PRO A 220 -12.37 4.01 -11.09
CA PRO A 220 -11.92 3.94 -9.71
C PRO A 220 -12.89 3.13 -8.86
N MET A 221 -12.40 2.62 -7.74
CA MET A 221 -13.22 2.08 -6.66
C MET A 221 -13.94 3.21 -5.91
N GLU A 222 -15.03 2.88 -5.23
CA GLU A 222 -15.67 3.75 -4.23
C GLU A 222 -15.34 3.23 -2.83
N GLY A 223 -15.16 4.14 -1.87
CA GLY A 223 -14.84 3.79 -0.48
C GLY A 223 -13.41 3.32 -0.20
N TYR A 224 -12.60 3.08 -1.22
CA TYR A 224 -11.19 2.72 -1.03
C TYR A 224 -10.36 3.91 -0.58
N THR A 225 -9.46 3.65 0.36
CA THR A 225 -8.49 4.61 0.90
C THR A 225 -7.15 3.92 1.11
N ARG A 226 -6.06 4.68 1.09
CA ARG A 226 -4.70 4.11 1.05
C ARG A 226 -4.34 3.30 2.30
N ASP A 227 -4.93 3.65 3.45
CA ASP A 227 -4.77 3.00 4.75
C ASP A 227 -5.54 1.67 4.88
N MET A 228 -6.33 1.30 3.87
CA MET A 228 -7.04 0.02 3.84
C MET A 228 -6.12 -1.12 3.39
N ILE A 229 -6.11 -2.19 4.18
CA ILE A 229 -5.70 -3.54 3.73
C ILE A 229 -6.90 -4.30 3.16
N PHE A 230 -6.68 -5.45 2.52
CA PHE A 230 -7.77 -6.18 1.85
C PHE A 230 -8.95 -6.49 2.77
N GLU A 231 -8.70 -6.89 4.02
CA GLU A 231 -9.74 -7.21 5.00
C GLU A 231 -10.69 -6.05 5.27
N ASP A 232 -10.22 -4.80 5.20
CA ASP A 232 -11.04 -3.62 5.46
C ASP A 232 -12.12 -3.39 4.40
N THR A 233 -11.96 -4.00 3.22
CA THR A 233 -12.95 -3.93 2.13
C THR A 233 -14.20 -4.77 2.40
N GLY A 234 -14.11 -5.74 3.33
CA GLY A 234 -15.16 -6.73 3.58
C GLY A 234 -15.32 -7.77 2.46
N LEU A 235 -14.47 -7.72 1.42
CA LEU A 235 -14.52 -8.67 0.31
C LEU A 235 -13.97 -10.05 0.71
N LYS A 236 -14.48 -11.08 0.04
CA LYS A 236 -13.90 -12.43 0.11
C LYS A 236 -12.69 -12.51 -0.80
N TRP A 237 -11.57 -13.01 -0.28
CA TRP A 237 -10.39 -13.29 -1.09
C TRP A 237 -10.68 -14.43 -2.06
N VAL A 238 -10.44 -14.18 -3.35
CA VAL A 238 -10.41 -15.22 -4.38
C VAL A 238 -8.97 -15.55 -4.67
N GLN A 239 -8.61 -16.83 -4.63
CA GLN A 239 -7.27 -17.31 -4.94
C GLN A 239 -6.80 -16.72 -6.27
N THR A 240 -5.68 -16.00 -6.27
CA THR A 240 -5.12 -15.38 -7.49
C THR A 240 -4.19 -16.33 -8.24
N SER A 241 -3.55 -17.29 -7.57
CA SER A 241 -2.77 -18.36 -8.20
C SER A 241 -2.72 -19.61 -7.31
N PRO A 242 -2.29 -20.78 -7.81
CA PRO A 242 -2.23 -22.00 -7.00
C PRO A 242 -1.36 -21.89 -5.73
N ASN A 243 -0.42 -20.93 -5.69
CA ASN A 243 0.42 -20.66 -4.52
C ASN A 243 -0.01 -19.44 -3.69
N ILE A 244 -1.08 -18.74 -4.08
CA ILE A 244 -1.68 -17.61 -3.33
C ILE A 244 -3.16 -17.91 -3.03
N PRO A 245 -3.46 -18.96 -2.23
CA PRO A 245 -4.84 -19.32 -1.88
C PRO A 245 -5.48 -18.34 -0.89
N ASP A 246 -4.70 -17.61 -0.10
CA ASP A 246 -5.18 -16.78 1.00
C ASP A 246 -4.31 -15.53 1.23
N LEU A 247 -4.82 -14.60 2.05
CA LEU A 247 -4.15 -13.34 2.39
C LEU A 247 -2.84 -13.54 3.18
N ALA A 248 -2.69 -14.65 3.90
CA ALA A 248 -1.42 -14.99 4.53
C ALA A 248 -0.35 -15.30 3.46
N SER A 249 -0.73 -15.96 2.37
CA SER A 249 0.14 -16.24 1.22
C SER A 249 0.49 -14.97 0.46
N VAL A 250 -0.45 -14.02 0.32
CA VAL A 250 -0.20 -12.67 -0.25
C VAL A 250 0.92 -11.97 0.51
N ARG A 251 0.79 -11.91 1.84
CA ARG A 251 1.77 -11.27 2.73
C ARG A 251 3.10 -12.02 2.75
N GLY A 252 3.04 -13.35 2.73
CA GLY A 252 4.22 -14.20 2.67
C GLY A 252 5.02 -14.07 1.37
N TYR A 253 4.39 -13.66 0.26
CA TYR A 253 4.98 -13.72 -1.08
C TYR A 253 6.30 -12.93 -1.18
N MET A 254 6.31 -11.64 -0.83
CA MET A 254 7.56 -10.85 -0.87
C MET A 254 8.49 -11.18 0.29
N ALA A 255 7.96 -11.71 1.39
CA ALA A 255 8.73 -12.05 2.59
C ALA A 255 9.52 -13.35 2.46
N THR A 256 9.07 -14.27 1.59
CA THR A 256 9.65 -15.61 1.46
C THR A 256 10.04 -15.97 0.03
N GLY A 257 9.43 -15.33 -0.98
CA GLY A 257 9.63 -15.62 -2.40
C GLY A 257 10.92 -15.07 -3.00
N LEU A 258 11.93 -14.80 -2.17
CA LEU A 258 13.25 -14.32 -2.58
C LEU A 258 14.26 -15.47 -2.53
N GLY A 259 15.35 -15.37 -3.30
CA GLY A 259 16.44 -16.35 -3.24
C GLY A 259 16.50 -17.33 -4.42
N GLU A 260 15.81 -17.05 -5.52
CA GLU A 260 15.92 -17.86 -6.75
C GLU A 260 17.39 -18.10 -7.13
N GLY A 261 17.78 -19.37 -7.27
CA GLY A 261 19.15 -19.77 -7.59
C GLY A 261 20.17 -19.76 -6.42
N THR A 262 19.77 -19.35 -5.22
CA THR A 262 20.66 -19.30 -4.03
C THR A 262 20.62 -20.57 -3.18
N GLY A 263 19.56 -21.39 -3.34
CA GLY A 263 19.25 -22.50 -2.44
C GLY A 263 18.35 -22.12 -1.25
N ILE A 264 18.04 -20.83 -1.09
CA ILE A 264 16.96 -20.35 -0.23
C ILE A 264 15.64 -20.41 -1.00
N PHE A 265 14.59 -20.96 -0.39
CA PHE A 265 13.31 -21.16 -1.04
C PHE A 265 12.14 -20.99 -0.07
N GLN A 266 10.96 -20.74 -0.64
CA GLN A 266 9.68 -20.69 0.06
C GLN A 266 8.99 -22.05 0.07
N ALA A 267 8.18 -22.30 1.10
CA ALA A 267 7.28 -23.44 1.15
C ALA A 267 5.92 -23.06 1.75
N ASP A 268 4.99 -24.02 1.73
CA ASP A 268 3.66 -23.92 2.34
C ASP A 268 2.87 -22.68 1.88
N LYS A 269 2.95 -22.39 0.57
CA LYS A 269 2.27 -21.24 -0.03
C LYS A 269 2.81 -19.93 0.57
N PHE A 270 4.13 -19.77 0.54
CA PHE A 270 4.84 -18.59 1.04
C PHE A 270 4.77 -18.34 2.56
N LYS A 271 4.37 -19.35 3.36
CA LYS A 271 4.27 -19.25 4.83
C LYS A 271 5.54 -19.71 5.54
N TRP A 272 6.51 -20.22 4.80
CA TRP A 272 7.79 -20.71 5.30
C TRP A 272 8.93 -20.31 4.35
N ILE A 273 10.10 -19.98 4.90
CA ILE A 273 11.35 -19.71 4.16
C ILE A 273 12.52 -20.42 4.83
N GLY A 274 13.41 -20.99 4.02
CA GLY A 274 14.64 -21.59 4.53
C GLY A 274 15.52 -22.17 3.42
N GLY A 275 16.50 -22.97 3.82
CA GLY A 275 17.52 -23.50 2.94
C GLY A 275 18.40 -24.54 3.61
N LYS A 276 19.12 -25.32 2.80
CA LYS A 276 20.03 -26.35 3.31
C LYS A 276 21.14 -25.71 4.15
N GLY A 277 21.43 -26.29 5.32
CA GLY A 277 22.51 -25.83 6.20
C GLY A 277 22.17 -24.61 7.07
N ILE A 278 20.95 -24.08 7.01
CA ILE A 278 20.48 -23.08 7.97
C ILE A 278 20.24 -23.75 9.33
N ASP A 279 20.73 -23.13 10.41
CA ASP A 279 20.27 -23.42 11.77
C ASP A 279 18.95 -22.67 12.00
N ALA A 280 17.83 -23.41 12.09
CA ALA A 280 16.50 -22.84 12.22
C ALA A 280 16.34 -21.96 13.47
N ASN A 281 16.90 -22.37 14.62
CA ASN A 281 16.79 -21.62 15.88
C ASN A 281 17.56 -20.31 15.80
N ARG A 282 18.79 -20.35 15.26
CA ARG A 282 19.60 -19.15 15.09
C ARG A 282 18.96 -18.19 14.08
N PHE A 283 18.41 -18.73 12.98
CA PHE A 283 17.73 -17.91 11.97
C PHE A 283 16.48 -17.22 12.53
N ALA A 284 15.64 -17.94 13.26
CA ALA A 284 14.49 -17.37 13.97
C ALA A 284 14.91 -16.30 15.00
N ALA A 285 15.95 -16.57 15.79
CA ALA A 285 16.43 -15.61 16.79
C ALA A 285 16.93 -14.30 16.16
N MET A 286 17.64 -14.38 15.03
CA MET A 286 18.10 -13.19 14.30
C MET A 286 16.95 -12.38 13.71
N LEU A 287 15.93 -13.06 13.15
CA LEU A 287 14.76 -12.39 12.58
C LEU A 287 13.86 -11.76 13.66
N ASN A 288 13.55 -12.48 14.74
CA ASN A 288 12.79 -11.93 15.87
C ASN A 288 13.57 -10.79 16.57
N GLY A 289 14.90 -10.92 16.69
CA GLY A 289 15.77 -9.89 17.25
C GLY A 289 15.92 -8.64 16.38
N ALA A 290 15.45 -8.67 15.13
CA ALA A 290 15.52 -7.54 14.21
C ALA A 290 14.43 -6.48 14.45
N GLY A 291 13.41 -6.79 15.26
CA GLY A 291 12.32 -5.86 15.58
C GLY A 291 11.40 -5.56 14.39
N LEU A 292 11.19 -6.53 13.49
CA LEU A 292 10.24 -6.40 12.38
C LEU A 292 8.79 -6.37 12.92
N PRO A 293 8.01 -5.29 12.70
CA PRO A 293 6.66 -5.20 13.25
C PRO A 293 5.69 -6.21 12.64
N GLY A 294 4.70 -6.64 13.44
CA GLY A 294 3.56 -7.43 12.99
C GLY A 294 3.86 -8.87 12.59
N VAL A 295 5.05 -9.40 12.89
CA VAL A 295 5.47 -10.76 12.54
C VAL A 295 6.34 -11.39 13.62
N ALA A 296 6.08 -12.66 13.89
CA ALA A 296 6.97 -13.56 14.61
C ALA A 296 7.48 -14.67 13.68
N PHE A 297 8.69 -15.14 13.95
CA PHE A 297 9.35 -16.21 13.17
C PHE A 297 9.54 -17.44 14.06
N ILE A 298 8.85 -18.52 13.71
CA ILE A 298 8.92 -19.78 14.44
C ILE A 298 9.98 -20.66 13.76
N PRO A 299 11.03 -21.10 14.48
CA PRO A 299 12.05 -21.98 13.89
C PRO A 299 11.41 -23.31 13.48
N GLU A 300 11.73 -23.77 12.27
CA GLU A 300 11.22 -25.05 11.77
C GLU A 300 12.29 -25.76 10.94
N GLN A 301 12.68 -26.96 11.39
CA GLN A 301 13.67 -27.82 10.73
C GLN A 301 12.96 -28.88 9.86
N ARG A 302 13.43 -29.05 8.61
CA ARG A 302 12.94 -30.03 7.63
C ARG A 302 14.10 -30.85 7.06
N GLY A 303 14.48 -31.92 7.76
CA GLY A 303 15.66 -32.71 7.42
C GLY A 303 16.93 -31.85 7.46
N GLU A 304 17.71 -31.83 6.38
CA GLU A 304 18.91 -30.98 6.25
C GLU A 304 18.63 -29.49 6.02
N THR A 305 17.36 -29.12 5.88
CA THR A 305 16.92 -27.76 5.59
C THR A 305 16.38 -27.11 6.85
N GLY A 306 17.03 -26.04 7.32
CA GLY A 306 16.49 -25.21 8.39
C GLY A 306 15.78 -23.99 7.82
N GLY A 307 14.83 -23.45 8.56
CA GLY A 307 14.09 -22.27 8.16
C GLY A 307 13.18 -21.74 9.25
N VAL A 308 12.27 -20.86 8.85
CA VAL A 308 11.28 -20.26 9.73
C VAL A 308 9.90 -20.27 9.08
N ARG A 309 8.89 -20.53 9.89
CA ARG A 309 7.49 -20.24 9.57
C ARG A 309 7.16 -18.82 9.98
N LEU A 310 6.50 -18.08 9.09
CA LEU A 310 6.01 -16.74 9.37
C LEU A 310 4.68 -16.85 10.10
N GLN A 311 4.60 -16.22 11.28
CA GLN A 311 3.35 -15.96 11.99
C GLN A 311 3.08 -14.46 11.92
N ILE A 312 2.18 -14.05 11.01
CA ILE A 312 1.78 -12.65 10.87
C ILE A 312 0.77 -12.35 11.98
N GLU A 313 1.17 -11.51 12.93
CA GLU A 313 0.40 -11.14 14.11
C GLU A 313 -0.44 -9.89 13.89
N ASP A 314 0.12 -8.91 13.17
CA ASP A 314 -0.58 -7.68 12.79
C ASP A 314 -0.29 -7.34 11.32
N PRO A 315 -1.26 -7.55 10.42
CA PRO A 315 -1.07 -7.28 8.99
C PRO A 315 -0.94 -5.79 8.66
N ARG A 316 -1.30 -4.87 9.55
CA ARG A 316 -1.21 -3.42 9.29
C ARG A 316 0.20 -2.88 9.48
N THR A 317 0.96 -3.47 10.40
CA THR A 317 2.35 -3.07 10.68
C THR A 317 3.36 -3.96 9.96
N PHE A 318 2.94 -5.13 9.47
CA PHE A 318 3.79 -6.07 8.75
C PHE A 318 4.23 -5.53 7.36
N ASN A 319 5.54 -5.34 7.18
CA ASN A 319 6.13 -4.99 5.88
C ASN A 319 6.75 -6.25 5.22
N PRO A 320 6.11 -6.82 4.18
CA PRO A 320 6.55 -8.08 3.58
C PRO A 320 7.84 -7.95 2.76
N ALA A 321 8.03 -6.85 2.03
CA ALA A 321 9.24 -6.66 1.22
C ALA A 321 10.48 -6.44 2.10
N LYS A 322 10.37 -5.62 3.15
CA LYS A 322 11.44 -5.45 4.14
C LYS A 322 11.80 -6.78 4.79
N THR A 323 10.78 -7.54 5.23
CA THR A 323 10.97 -8.86 5.83
C THR A 323 11.76 -9.80 4.91
N GLY A 324 11.45 -9.81 3.61
CA GLY A 324 12.17 -10.63 2.65
C GLY A 324 13.65 -10.29 2.52
N ILE A 325 14.00 -8.99 2.49
CA ILE A 325 15.40 -8.55 2.47
C ILE A 325 16.15 -9.02 3.73
N TYR A 326 15.52 -8.93 4.91
CA TYR A 326 16.11 -9.41 6.16
C TYR A 326 16.31 -10.92 6.15
N ALA A 327 15.29 -11.67 5.75
CA ALA A 327 15.34 -13.13 5.69
C ALA A 327 16.46 -13.61 4.76
N LEU A 328 16.56 -13.04 3.56
CA LEU A 328 17.61 -13.39 2.60
C LEU A 328 19.01 -13.01 3.12
N THR A 329 19.15 -11.83 3.72
CA THR A 329 20.44 -11.34 4.23
C THR A 329 20.94 -12.18 5.40
N TYR A 330 20.07 -12.51 6.36
CA TYR A 330 20.45 -13.39 7.47
C TYR A 330 20.70 -14.81 7.01
N ALA A 331 19.91 -15.36 6.07
CA ALA A 331 20.19 -16.66 5.47
C ALA A 331 21.58 -16.69 4.81
N HIS A 332 21.97 -15.64 4.09
CA HIS A 332 23.31 -15.50 3.52
C HIS A 332 24.37 -15.45 4.63
N SER A 333 24.16 -14.67 5.68
CA SER A 333 25.14 -14.57 6.80
C SER A 333 25.36 -15.89 7.55
N LEU A 334 24.36 -16.78 7.54
CA LEU A 334 24.42 -18.07 8.23
C LEU A 334 25.05 -19.18 7.38
N THR A 335 24.90 -19.10 6.05
CA THR A 335 25.25 -20.21 5.15
C THR A 335 26.33 -19.86 4.14
N ASN A 336 26.57 -18.57 3.90
CA ASN A 336 27.44 -18.07 2.84
C ASN A 336 27.10 -18.72 1.48
N PHE A 337 25.80 -18.86 1.19
CA PHE A 337 25.34 -19.46 -0.07
C PHE A 337 25.90 -18.69 -1.28
N GLN A 338 26.04 -19.37 -2.41
CA GLN A 338 26.49 -18.70 -3.64
C GLN A 338 25.39 -17.81 -4.21
N VAL A 339 25.71 -16.54 -4.42
CA VAL A 339 24.83 -15.56 -5.06
C VAL A 339 24.89 -15.73 -6.58
N PRO A 340 23.76 -15.97 -7.27
CA PRO A 340 23.70 -15.98 -8.73
C PRO A 340 24.10 -14.61 -9.30
N LYS A 341 24.92 -14.58 -10.36
CA LYS A 341 25.41 -13.33 -10.96
C LYS A 341 24.96 -13.18 -12.40
N SER A 342 24.46 -12.00 -12.75
CA SER A 342 24.23 -11.63 -14.14
C SER A 342 25.54 -11.39 -14.90
N GLY A 343 25.62 -11.97 -16.10
CA GLY A 343 26.62 -11.62 -17.12
C GLY A 343 25.94 -10.98 -18.32
N ASP A 344 26.15 -11.55 -19.51
CA ASP A 344 25.42 -11.18 -20.74
C ASP A 344 23.92 -11.49 -20.62
N LYS A 345 23.58 -12.57 -19.91
CA LYS A 345 22.21 -12.93 -19.56
C LYS A 345 21.95 -12.56 -18.11
N VAL A 346 20.84 -11.86 -17.89
CA VAL A 346 20.38 -11.50 -16.55
C VAL A 346 19.73 -12.73 -15.89
N VAL A 347 20.26 -13.13 -14.73
CA VAL A 347 19.74 -14.27 -13.95
C VAL A 347 18.42 -13.91 -13.28
N MET A 348 17.62 -14.93 -12.92
CA MET A 348 16.30 -14.68 -12.33
C MET A 348 16.39 -13.99 -10.96
N PHE A 349 17.43 -14.26 -10.18
CA PHE A 349 17.70 -13.56 -8.91
C PHE A 349 17.71 -12.04 -9.10
N ASP A 350 18.55 -11.54 -10.01
CA ASP A 350 18.68 -10.10 -10.28
C ASP A 350 17.42 -9.53 -10.97
N LYS A 351 16.69 -10.31 -11.77
CA LYS A 351 15.37 -9.89 -12.30
C LYS A 351 14.34 -9.68 -11.21
N ILE A 352 14.28 -10.60 -10.23
CA ILE A 352 13.36 -10.50 -9.09
C ILE A 352 13.77 -9.34 -8.18
N MET A 353 15.07 -9.14 -7.93
CA MET A 353 15.61 -8.02 -7.16
C MET A 353 15.50 -6.68 -7.90
N GLY A 354 15.47 -6.71 -9.23
CA GLY A 354 15.44 -5.53 -10.09
C GLY A 354 16.80 -4.82 -10.20
N THR A 355 17.85 -5.42 -9.65
CA THR A 355 19.22 -4.90 -9.60
C THR A 355 20.17 -6.06 -9.25
N ASP A 356 21.43 -5.98 -9.66
CA ASP A 356 22.51 -6.90 -9.24
C ASP A 356 23.13 -6.48 -7.90
N LYS A 357 22.84 -5.27 -7.43
CA LYS A 357 23.43 -4.69 -6.22
C LYS A 357 23.10 -5.47 -4.95
N ILE A 358 21.89 -6.04 -4.84
CA ILE A 358 21.53 -6.84 -3.66
C ILE A 358 22.48 -8.03 -3.50
N GLY A 359 22.77 -8.74 -4.59
CA GLY A 359 23.73 -9.83 -4.58
C GLY A 359 25.13 -9.38 -4.14
N GLN A 360 25.60 -8.25 -4.68
CA GLN A 360 26.89 -7.66 -4.29
C GLN A 360 26.94 -7.27 -2.80
N TYR A 361 25.84 -6.75 -2.26
CA TYR A 361 25.76 -6.37 -0.84
C TYR A 361 25.77 -7.59 0.10
N LEU A 362 25.15 -8.69 -0.31
CA LEU A 362 25.22 -9.95 0.41
C LEU A 362 26.66 -10.45 0.47
N GLU A 363 27.37 -10.46 -0.66
CA GLU A 363 28.78 -10.89 -0.73
C GLU A 363 29.73 -9.97 0.06
N GLN A 364 29.39 -8.69 0.19
CA GLN A 364 30.10 -7.73 1.05
C GLN A 364 29.83 -7.94 2.55
N GLY A 365 28.87 -8.80 2.91
CA GLY A 365 28.48 -9.06 4.29
C GLY A 365 27.73 -7.89 4.95
N LEU A 366 27.05 -7.06 4.15
CA LEU A 366 26.25 -5.96 4.69
C LEU A 366 25.09 -6.47 5.56
N THR A 367 24.76 -5.74 6.61
CA THR A 367 23.56 -6.01 7.42
C THR A 367 22.29 -5.62 6.65
N PRO A 368 21.10 -6.14 7.02
CA PRO A 368 19.86 -5.75 6.37
C PRO A 368 19.62 -4.23 6.40
N GLN A 369 19.92 -3.57 7.52
CA GLN A 369 19.76 -2.12 7.69
C GLN A 369 20.71 -1.34 6.76
N GLN A 370 21.93 -1.84 6.56
CA GLN A 370 22.85 -1.24 5.60
C GLN A 370 22.34 -1.41 4.17
N ILE A 371 21.77 -2.57 3.81
CA ILE A 371 21.16 -2.81 2.50
C ILE A 371 19.98 -1.87 2.26
N GLU A 372 19.10 -1.70 3.25
CA GLU A 372 18.01 -0.71 3.21
C GLU A 372 18.52 0.70 2.91
N ALA A 373 19.53 1.15 3.66
CA ALA A 373 20.12 2.47 3.47
C ALA A 373 20.68 2.66 2.04
N ARG A 374 21.11 1.58 1.37
CA ARG A 374 21.64 1.65 0.00
C ARG A 374 20.58 1.90 -1.06
N TYR A 375 19.36 1.40 -0.89
CA TYR A 375 18.27 1.62 -1.86
C TYR A 375 17.30 2.74 -1.44
N ALA A 376 17.40 3.26 -0.21
CA ALA A 376 16.50 4.27 0.33
C ALA A 376 16.36 5.50 -0.59
N ALA A 377 17.46 6.03 -1.12
CA ALA A 377 17.40 7.21 -2.00
C ALA A 377 16.61 6.95 -3.29
N ASP A 378 16.70 5.74 -3.86
CA ASP A 378 15.97 5.38 -5.08
C ASP A 378 14.49 5.15 -4.77
N LEU A 379 14.22 4.53 -3.63
CA LEU A 379 12.86 4.31 -3.11
C LEU A 379 12.14 5.64 -2.83
N GLU A 380 12.80 6.64 -2.24
CA GLU A 380 12.22 7.96 -2.02
C GLU A 380 11.92 8.70 -3.32
N ARG A 381 12.79 8.57 -4.34
CA ARG A 381 12.50 9.12 -5.68
C ARG A 381 11.26 8.47 -6.30
N PHE A 382 11.11 7.16 -6.16
CA PHE A 382 9.90 6.47 -6.60
C PHE A 382 8.65 6.94 -5.82
N LYS A 383 8.73 7.05 -4.49
CA LYS A 383 7.63 7.54 -3.65
C LYS A 383 7.19 8.95 -4.05
N GLU A 384 8.12 9.82 -4.45
CA GLU A 384 7.78 11.15 -4.96
C GLU A 384 7.17 11.08 -6.37
N GLU A 385 7.77 10.31 -7.28
CA GLU A 385 7.27 10.15 -8.66
C GLU A 385 5.83 9.63 -8.67
N ARG A 386 5.53 8.61 -7.86
CA ARG A 386 4.22 7.93 -7.87
C ARG A 386 3.07 8.86 -7.46
N LYS A 387 3.31 9.91 -6.67
CA LYS A 387 2.28 10.86 -6.18
C LYS A 387 1.42 11.42 -7.32
N LYS A 388 2.02 11.63 -8.50
CA LYS A 388 1.36 12.16 -9.71
C LYS A 388 0.27 11.23 -10.28
N TYR A 389 0.33 9.95 -9.92
CA TYR A 389 -0.50 8.90 -10.51
C TYR A 389 -1.51 8.30 -9.51
N LEU A 390 -1.42 8.70 -8.24
CA LEU A 390 -2.35 8.25 -7.20
C LEU A 390 -3.77 8.75 -7.47
N ILE A 391 -4.75 7.92 -7.12
CA ILE A 391 -6.19 8.20 -7.25
C ILE A 391 -6.79 8.41 -5.85
N TYR A 392 -6.36 7.62 -4.87
CA TYR A 392 -6.98 7.59 -3.55
C TYR A 392 -6.19 8.39 -2.52
N GLY A 393 -6.90 9.07 -1.63
CA GLY A 393 -6.36 9.67 -0.43
C GLY A 393 -6.41 8.74 0.78
N TYR A 394 -6.09 9.27 1.95
CA TYR A 394 -6.30 8.62 3.25
C TYR A 394 -7.73 8.84 3.72
N LYS A 395 -8.27 7.96 4.57
CA LYS A 395 -9.55 8.25 5.25
C LYS A 395 -9.45 9.61 5.97
N PRO A 396 -10.41 10.52 5.76
CA PRO A 396 -10.60 11.64 6.67
C PRO A 396 -10.83 11.08 8.07
N GLU A 397 -10.18 11.62 9.10
CA GLU A 397 -10.47 11.27 10.49
C GLU A 397 -11.99 11.38 10.72
N GLN A 398 -12.64 10.25 11.00
CA GLN A 398 -14.06 10.24 11.33
C GLN A 398 -14.21 10.87 12.71
N ARG A 399 -14.65 12.13 12.78
CA ARG A 399 -15.32 12.65 13.98
C ARG A 399 -16.68 11.97 14.05
N GLU A 400 -16.94 11.23 15.12
CA GLU A 400 -18.26 10.65 15.33
C GLU A 400 -19.31 11.78 15.40
N PRO A 401 -20.45 11.65 14.69
CA PRO A 401 -21.56 12.57 14.83
C PRO A 401 -22.31 12.22 16.12
N GLY A 402 -21.93 12.85 17.24
CA GLY A 402 -22.54 12.56 18.54
C GLY A 402 -22.28 13.58 19.66
N ASP A 403 -21.22 14.39 19.59
CA ASP A 403 -20.89 15.31 20.69
C ASP A 403 -21.68 16.63 20.58
N ASN A 404 -22.98 16.56 20.83
CA ASN A 404 -23.76 17.71 21.25
C ASN A 404 -23.43 18.02 22.72
N GLU A 405 -23.10 19.29 22.94
CA GLU A 405 -23.11 20.05 24.19
C GLU A 405 -23.65 19.32 25.44
N THR A 406 -22.77 18.97 26.37
CA THR A 406 -22.91 19.28 27.80
C THR A 406 -21.54 19.17 28.45
N GLU A 407 -20.88 20.32 28.65
CA GLU A 407 -19.77 20.42 29.60
C GLU A 407 -20.33 20.19 31.01
N GLN A 408 -20.04 19.02 31.57
CA GLN A 408 -19.81 18.90 33.01
C GLN A 408 -18.40 18.37 33.23
N ASP A 409 -17.55 19.33 33.58
CA ASP A 409 -16.27 19.18 34.23
C ASP A 409 -16.35 18.11 35.33
N THR A 410 -15.71 16.97 35.08
CA THR A 410 -15.34 16.00 36.12
C THR A 410 -13.83 15.89 36.12
N GLY A 411 -13.18 16.87 36.74
CA GLY A 411 -11.76 16.85 37.03
C GLY A 411 -11.30 15.51 37.64
N LEU A 412 -10.63 14.70 36.82
CA LEU A 412 -9.80 13.58 37.23
C LEU A 412 -8.59 13.50 36.28
N PRO A 413 -7.34 13.51 36.79
CA PRO A 413 -6.16 13.42 35.95
C PRO A 413 -5.88 11.96 35.60
N GLY A 414 -5.81 11.67 34.30
CA GLY A 414 -5.18 10.45 33.80
C GLY A 414 -6.11 9.54 32.99
N GLN A 415 -6.24 9.84 31.70
CA GLN A 415 -6.42 8.86 30.63
C GLN A 415 -5.98 9.50 29.32
N TRP A 416 -4.74 9.21 28.90
CA TRP A 416 -4.20 9.71 27.63
C TRP A 416 -4.81 8.90 26.47
N GLN A 417 -5.48 9.57 25.53
CA GLN A 417 -6.03 8.94 24.33
C GLN A 417 -4.89 8.40 23.45
N ARG A 418 -4.92 7.11 23.12
CA ARG A 418 -3.95 6.49 22.19
C ARG A 418 -4.06 7.13 20.80
N GLY A 419 -2.96 7.70 20.32
CA GLY A 419 -2.81 8.16 18.92
C GLY A 419 -2.54 9.65 18.74
N GLN A 420 -2.80 10.49 19.74
CA GLN A 420 -2.51 11.93 19.67
C GLN A 420 -1.02 12.23 19.89
N ILE A 421 -0.51 13.26 19.20
CA ILE A 421 0.86 13.76 19.41
C ILE A 421 0.90 14.51 20.73
N THR A 422 1.74 14.05 21.64
CA THR A 422 2.00 14.73 22.91
C THR A 422 3.17 15.69 22.74
N VAL A 423 3.05 16.92 23.26
CA VAL A 423 4.17 17.87 23.29
C VAL A 423 4.46 18.22 24.73
N LEU A 424 5.67 17.94 25.19
CA LEU A 424 6.18 18.30 26.50
C LEU A 424 7.17 19.46 26.35
N VAL A 425 6.97 20.56 27.08
CA VAL A 425 7.96 21.63 27.23
C VAL A 425 8.41 21.67 28.68
N ASP A 426 9.71 21.46 28.92
CA ASP A 426 10.31 21.36 30.26
C ASP A 426 9.54 20.39 31.17
N GLY A 427 9.16 19.25 30.61
CA GLY A 427 8.39 18.18 31.28
C GLY A 427 6.88 18.45 31.45
N ARG A 428 6.35 19.58 30.96
CA ARG A 428 4.92 19.93 31.04
C ARG A 428 4.22 19.71 29.71
N ALA A 429 3.12 18.96 29.73
CA ALA A 429 2.29 18.75 28.55
C ALA A 429 1.60 20.05 28.10
N LEU A 430 1.69 20.35 26.81
CA LEU A 430 0.97 21.45 26.19
C LEU A 430 -0.39 21.01 25.68
N ASN A 431 -1.40 21.80 26.01
CA ASN A 431 -2.73 21.70 25.44
C ASN A 431 -2.83 22.66 24.28
N PHE A 432 -3.41 22.19 23.18
CA PHE A 432 -3.57 22.96 21.96
C PHE A 432 -5.04 23.18 21.65
N ASP A 433 -5.39 24.38 21.22
CA ASP A 433 -6.73 24.72 20.74
C ASP A 433 -7.03 24.13 19.35
N ALA A 434 -6.00 23.63 18.66
CA ALA A 434 -6.10 22.77 17.49
C ALA A 434 -5.07 21.65 17.57
N ALA A 435 -5.46 20.44 17.19
CA ALA A 435 -4.62 19.26 17.34
C ALA A 435 -3.30 19.39 16.54
N PRO A 436 -2.14 19.09 17.16
CA PRO A 436 -0.90 18.91 16.44
C PRO A 436 -1.00 17.79 15.41
N TYR A 437 -0.25 17.91 14.32
CA TYR A 437 -0.16 16.85 13.30
C TYR A 437 1.27 16.71 12.78
N ILE A 438 1.56 15.64 12.05
CA ILE A 438 2.81 15.48 11.31
C ILE A 438 2.51 15.81 9.85
N ASP A 439 3.29 16.71 9.25
CA ASP A 439 3.15 17.09 7.84
C ASP A 439 3.80 16.08 6.88
N GLU A 440 3.68 16.33 5.58
CA GLU A 440 4.29 15.52 4.51
C GLU A 440 5.83 15.44 4.55
N HIS A 441 6.48 16.29 5.34
CA HIS A 441 7.94 16.34 5.54
C HIS A 441 8.36 15.70 6.87
N ASN A 442 7.47 14.96 7.54
CA ASN A 442 7.70 14.37 8.86
C ASN A 442 8.03 15.41 9.95
N ARG A 443 7.47 16.62 9.86
CA ARG A 443 7.60 17.66 10.87
C ARG A 443 6.32 17.79 11.69
N THR A 444 6.48 17.84 13.01
CA THR A 444 5.37 18.11 13.92
C THR A 444 4.94 19.57 13.78
N MET A 445 3.71 19.76 13.35
CA MET A 445 3.04 21.03 13.19
C MET A 445 2.16 21.31 14.40
N VAL A 446 2.30 22.48 15.00
CA VAL A 446 1.55 22.91 16.18
C VAL A 446 0.91 24.28 15.96
N PRO A 447 -0.18 24.61 16.66
CA PRO A 447 -0.70 25.97 16.67
C PRO A 447 0.33 26.98 17.13
N LEU A 448 0.40 28.07 16.38
CA LEU A 448 1.30 29.20 16.51
C LEU A 448 1.67 29.61 17.95
N ARG A 449 0.64 29.87 18.78
CA ARG A 449 0.81 30.58 20.06
C ARG A 449 1.31 29.66 21.17
N ALA A 450 0.74 28.45 21.26
CA ALA A 450 0.96 27.54 22.37
C ALA A 450 2.45 27.19 22.56
N ILE A 451 3.17 26.91 21.47
CA ILE A 451 4.60 26.59 21.56
C ILE A 451 5.47 27.81 21.89
N GLY A 452 5.17 28.98 21.31
CA GLY A 452 5.93 30.20 21.56
C GLY A 452 5.78 30.69 23.00
N GLU A 453 4.55 30.72 23.49
CA GLU A 453 4.22 31.13 24.87
C GLU A 453 4.81 30.15 25.90
N ALA A 454 4.72 28.84 25.64
CA ALA A 454 5.35 27.83 26.49
C ALA A 454 6.88 27.97 26.56
N LEU A 455 7.49 28.41 25.45
CA LEU A 455 8.91 28.72 25.38
C LEU A 455 9.27 30.10 25.98
N GLY A 456 8.30 30.85 26.51
CA GLY A 456 8.52 32.18 27.08
C GLY A 456 8.76 33.28 26.05
N ALA A 457 8.37 33.07 24.79
CA ALA A 457 8.46 34.06 23.72
C ALA A 457 7.19 34.90 23.59
N GLN A 458 7.35 36.18 23.25
CA GLN A 458 6.26 37.02 22.77
C GLN A 458 5.94 36.65 21.32
N VAL A 459 4.66 36.40 21.02
CA VAL A 459 4.20 35.98 19.69
C VAL A 459 3.37 37.08 19.06
N HIS A 460 3.77 37.53 17.87
CA HIS A 460 3.03 38.50 17.07
C HIS A 460 2.66 37.91 15.71
N TRP A 461 1.39 38.03 15.34
CA TRP A 461 0.87 37.65 14.03
C TRP A 461 0.50 38.90 13.24
N ASP A 462 1.14 39.11 12.10
CA ASP A 462 0.81 40.16 11.14
C ASP A 462 0.04 39.54 9.97
N PRO A 463 -1.28 39.77 9.86
CA PRO A 463 -2.10 39.20 8.80
C PRO A 463 -1.82 39.83 7.42
N ALA A 464 -1.38 41.09 7.35
CA ALA A 464 -1.11 41.77 6.08
C ALA A 464 0.20 41.27 5.47
N ALA A 465 1.23 41.08 6.30
CA ALA A 465 2.50 40.52 5.87
C ALA A 465 2.48 38.97 5.80
N ARG A 466 1.44 38.32 6.34
CA ARG A 466 1.38 36.86 6.57
C ARG A 466 2.59 36.35 7.33
N THR A 467 3.03 37.10 8.34
CA THR A 467 4.22 36.77 9.13
C THR A 467 3.93 36.51 10.58
N VAL A 468 4.64 35.53 11.12
CA VAL A 468 4.71 35.21 12.54
C VAL A 468 6.04 35.69 13.07
N THR A 469 6.04 36.45 14.17
CA THR A 469 7.25 36.83 14.89
C THR A 469 7.24 36.25 16.30
N TYR A 470 8.30 35.53 16.67
CA TYR A 470 8.61 35.12 18.04
C TYR A 470 9.77 35.96 18.57
N ALA A 471 9.63 36.53 19.77
CA ALA A 471 10.68 37.31 20.42
C ALA A 471 10.93 36.83 21.86
N LYS A 472 12.18 36.43 22.17
CA LYS A 472 12.61 35.95 23.50
C LYS A 472 14.07 36.34 23.73
N GLN A 473 14.38 37.12 24.78
CA GLN A 473 15.74 37.41 25.28
C GLN A 473 16.90 37.27 24.25
N GLY A 474 16.99 38.17 23.26
CA GLY A 474 18.06 38.17 22.25
C GLY A 474 17.81 37.31 21.00
N TYR A 475 16.68 36.60 20.94
CA TYR A 475 16.19 35.88 19.78
C TYR A 475 14.95 36.56 19.19
N LYS A 476 14.98 36.82 17.89
CA LYS A 476 13.85 37.23 17.07
C LYS A 476 13.75 36.28 15.88
N VAL A 477 12.69 35.48 15.85
CA VAL A 477 12.42 34.51 14.78
C VAL A 477 11.21 34.97 13.99
N VAL A 478 11.36 35.15 12.68
CA VAL A 478 10.27 35.55 11.78
C VAL A 478 10.02 34.45 10.76
N PHE A 479 8.80 33.93 10.75
CA PHE A 479 8.32 33.01 9.73
C PHE A 479 7.31 33.70 8.82
N THR A 480 7.27 33.30 7.54
CA THR A 480 6.23 33.73 6.59
C THR A 480 5.42 32.52 6.15
N ILE A 481 4.09 32.63 6.13
CA ILE A 481 3.20 31.53 5.74
C ILE A 481 3.48 31.09 4.29
N ASP A 482 3.48 29.78 4.08
CA ASP A 482 3.75 29.07 2.81
C ASP A 482 5.18 29.27 2.27
N ILE A 483 6.11 29.73 3.12
CA ILE A 483 7.51 29.94 2.77
C ILE A 483 8.42 29.09 3.69
N SER A 484 9.28 28.28 3.08
CA SER A 484 10.22 27.37 3.76
C SER A 484 11.54 28.03 4.20
N ARG A 485 11.51 29.32 4.50
CA ARG A 485 12.61 30.08 5.10
C ARG A 485 12.12 30.93 6.26
N ALA A 486 12.98 31.09 7.26
CA ALA A 486 12.77 31.93 8.42
C ALA A 486 13.92 32.93 8.55
N PHE A 487 13.69 34.02 9.27
CA PHE A 487 14.75 34.94 9.70
C PHE A 487 14.99 34.79 11.20
N VAL A 488 16.20 34.40 11.58
CA VAL A 488 16.63 34.28 12.98
C VAL A 488 17.63 35.40 13.25
N ASN A 489 17.27 36.37 14.08
CA ASN A 489 18.07 37.58 14.36
C ASN A 489 18.50 38.34 13.08
N GLY A 490 17.66 38.30 12.05
CA GLY A 490 17.92 38.93 10.75
C GLY A 490 18.72 38.06 9.76
N GLU A 491 19.24 36.91 10.19
CA GLU A 491 19.89 35.94 9.30
C GLU A 491 18.86 34.97 8.71
N GLN A 492 18.93 34.73 7.40
CA GLN A 492 18.03 33.79 6.74
C GLN A 492 18.45 32.34 7.04
N LYS A 493 17.51 31.53 7.53
CA LYS A 493 17.64 30.07 7.71
C LYS A 493 16.61 29.34 6.85
N TYR A 494 17.00 28.18 6.32
CA TYR A 494 16.13 27.34 5.51
C TYR A 494 15.49 26.23 6.36
N MET A 495 14.30 25.82 5.95
CA MET A 495 13.53 24.72 6.52
C MET A 495 13.11 23.78 5.40
N ASP A 496 12.88 22.51 5.74
CA ASP A 496 12.34 21.52 4.80
C ASP A 496 10.80 21.49 4.77
N THR A 497 10.14 22.32 5.58
CA THR A 497 8.69 22.56 5.56
C THR A 497 8.41 24.05 5.68
N SER A 498 7.15 24.44 5.57
CA SER A 498 6.68 25.82 5.74
C SER A 498 5.55 25.91 6.76
N PRO A 499 5.40 27.04 7.46
CA PRO A 499 4.22 27.27 8.28
C PRO A 499 3.02 27.50 7.37
N VAL A 500 1.86 26.97 7.74
CA VAL A 500 0.65 26.99 6.91
C VAL A 500 -0.54 27.52 7.69
N ILE A 501 -1.56 27.99 7.00
CA ILE A 501 -2.88 28.22 7.60
C ILE A 501 -3.76 27.02 7.31
N LYS A 502 -4.13 26.27 8.35
CA LYS A 502 -5.00 25.08 8.26
C LYS A 502 -6.17 25.25 9.21
N ASN A 503 -7.41 25.08 8.73
CA ASN A 503 -8.64 25.23 9.52
C ASN A 503 -8.72 26.56 10.29
N ASN A 504 -8.36 27.67 9.64
CA ASN A 504 -8.32 29.01 10.25
C ASN A 504 -7.38 29.12 11.46
N ARG A 505 -6.35 28.26 11.53
CA ARG A 505 -5.26 28.29 12.50
C ARG A 505 -3.93 28.35 11.79
N THR A 506 -3.04 29.19 12.30
CA THR A 506 -1.64 29.23 11.85
C THR A 506 -0.90 28.08 12.51
N MET A 507 -0.39 27.17 11.68
CA MET A 507 0.36 26.00 12.09
C MET A 507 1.82 26.21 11.76
N VAL A 508 2.68 25.99 12.74
CA VAL A 508 4.12 26.21 12.63
C VAL A 508 4.88 24.92 12.90
N PRO A 509 6.03 24.69 12.27
CA PRO A 509 6.83 23.51 12.53
C PRO A 509 7.53 23.65 13.88
N LEU A 510 7.10 22.83 14.85
CA LEU A 510 7.52 22.91 16.25
C LEU A 510 9.03 22.91 16.40
N ARG A 511 9.72 22.01 15.68
CA ARG A 511 11.17 21.84 15.78
C ARG A 511 11.90 23.13 15.45
N TYR A 512 11.57 23.76 14.32
CA TYR A 512 12.21 25.01 13.91
C TYR A 512 11.87 26.18 14.83
N VAL A 513 10.63 26.28 15.32
CA VAL A 513 10.27 27.32 16.31
C VAL A 513 11.12 27.16 17.57
N SER A 514 11.26 25.93 18.06
CA SER A 514 11.96 25.64 19.32
C SER A 514 13.48 25.81 19.19
N GLU A 515 14.08 25.18 18.18
CA GLU A 515 15.53 25.24 17.94
C GLU A 515 16.00 26.66 17.58
N PHE A 516 15.21 27.44 16.84
CA PHE A 516 15.56 28.83 16.54
C PHE A 516 15.40 29.78 17.74
N LEU A 517 14.65 29.38 18.76
CA LEU A 517 14.56 30.05 20.06
C LEU A 517 15.57 29.52 21.09
N GLY A 518 16.47 28.62 20.67
CA GLY A 518 17.56 28.09 21.49
C GLY A 518 17.24 26.82 22.28
N ALA A 519 16.07 26.22 22.10
CA ALA A 519 15.69 24.98 22.79
C ALA A 519 16.15 23.73 22.03
N VAL A 520 16.23 22.59 22.75
CA VAL A 520 16.54 21.27 22.18
C VAL A 520 15.25 20.46 22.02
N VAL A 521 15.12 19.76 20.89
CA VAL A 521 13.91 19.00 20.55
C VAL A 521 14.19 17.53 20.26
N ASP A 522 13.59 16.66 21.07
CA ASP A 522 13.58 15.22 20.90
C ASP A 522 12.20 14.71 20.47
N TRP A 523 12.20 13.62 19.70
CA TRP A 523 10.98 12.93 19.27
C TRP A 523 11.06 11.47 19.66
N ASP A 524 10.08 11.00 20.43
CA ASP A 524 9.87 9.59 20.71
C ASP A 524 8.74 9.07 19.81
N PRO A 525 9.07 8.28 18.77
CA PRO A 525 8.08 7.73 17.85
C PRO A 525 7.18 6.69 18.51
N SER A 526 7.62 6.02 19.58
CA SER A 526 6.86 4.95 20.23
C SER A 526 5.69 5.50 21.04
N SER A 527 5.90 6.63 21.71
CA SER A 527 4.86 7.34 22.48
C SER A 527 4.21 8.49 21.71
N ARG A 528 4.69 8.79 20.49
CA ARG A 528 4.33 9.99 19.70
C ARG A 528 4.50 11.28 20.51
N THR A 529 5.60 11.36 21.26
CA THR A 529 5.89 12.48 22.16
C THR A 529 7.03 13.33 21.61
N VAL A 530 6.78 14.62 21.45
CA VAL A 530 7.84 15.63 21.29
C VAL A 530 8.22 16.13 22.68
N THR A 531 9.51 16.10 23.01
CA THR A 531 10.04 16.74 24.22
C THR A 531 10.89 17.93 23.81
N VAL A 532 10.60 19.09 24.40
CA VAL A 532 11.34 20.34 24.20
C VAL A 532 11.91 20.77 25.54
N ASN A 533 13.22 21.01 25.59
CA ASN A 533 13.92 21.46 26.79
C ASN A 533 14.65 22.78 26.48
N GLN A 534 14.50 23.78 27.33
CA GLN A 534 15.11 25.11 27.17
C GLN A 534 16.54 25.21 27.68
#